data_AF-W1YLR4-F1
#
_entry.id   AF-W1YLR4-F1
#
_cell.length_a   1.000
_cell.length_b   1.000
_cell.length_c   1.000
_cell.angle_alpha   90.00
_cell.angle_beta   90.00
_cell.angle_gamma   90.00
#
_symmetry.space_group_name_H-M   'P 1'
#
loop_
_entity.id
_entity.type
_entity.pdbx_description
1 polymer ?
#
loop_
_entity_poly.entity_id
_entity_poly.type
_entity_poly.pdbx_seq_one_letter_code
_entity_poly.pdbx_strand_id
1 'polypeptide(L)'
;PMTFDEKKLLCISIGLLALWATGGKLHSIDTTTTTIVAIALFFFPKIGIMDWKFAQPNIDWGSIVMFGAGIGLGSVLLKTKAATWLAQVFVNAFSLESASVFILIAIMAAFLIVIHLGFASATALSS
;
A
#
# COMPACT_ATOMS: atom_id res chain seq x y z
N PRO A 1 -27.71 -12.55 -18.35
CA PRO A 1 -27.70 -11.26 -19.07
C PRO A 1 -27.33 -10.12 -18.10
N MET A 2 -26.21 -9.43 -18.35
CA MET A 2 -25.76 -8.31 -17.49
C MET A 2 -26.66 -7.09 -17.67
N THR A 3 -26.91 -6.40 -16.56
CA THR A 3 -27.62 -5.12 -16.52
C THR A 3 -26.79 -4.00 -17.17
N PHE A 4 -27.44 -2.89 -17.53
CA PHE A 4 -26.78 -1.76 -18.18
C PHE A 4 -25.70 -1.14 -17.27
N ASP A 5 -25.92 -1.13 -15.96
CA ASP A 5 -24.99 -0.55 -14.99
C ASP A 5 -23.77 -1.45 -14.74
N GLU A 6 -23.95 -2.78 -14.73
CA GLU A 6 -22.82 -3.72 -14.67
C GLU A 6 -21.91 -3.61 -15.90
N LYS A 7 -22.47 -3.35 -17.09
CA LYS A 7 -21.68 -3.12 -18.32
C LYS A 7 -20.87 -1.83 -18.25
N LYS A 8 -21.43 -0.75 -17.68
CA LYS A 8 -20.68 0.50 -17.45
C LYS A 8 -19.54 0.28 -16.44
N LEU A 9 -19.81 -0.43 -15.35
CA LEU A 9 -18.83 -0.76 -14.32
C LEU A 9 -17.66 -1.53 -14.95
N LEU A 10 -17.97 -2.58 -15.71
CA LEU A 10 -16.99 -3.37 -16.43
C LEU A 10 -16.14 -2.50 -17.38
N CYS A 11 -16.77 -1.61 -18.16
CA CYS A 11 -16.06 -0.74 -19.10
C CYS A 11 -15.07 0.19 -18.40
N ILE A 12 -15.48 0.81 -17.29
CA ILE A 12 -14.60 1.69 -16.50
C ILE A 12 -13.47 0.90 -15.86
N SER A 13 -13.75 -0.30 -15.33
CA SER A 13 -12.73 -1.18 -14.74
C SER A 13 -11.69 -1.63 -15.77
N ILE A 14 -12.12 -2.01 -16.98
CA ILE A 14 -11.20 -2.35 -18.08
C ILE A 14 -10.36 -1.13 -18.47
N GLY A 15 -10.97 0.05 -18.57
CA GLY A 15 -10.25 1.30 -18.81
C GLY A 15 -9.20 1.60 -17.73
N LEU A 16 -9.55 1.42 -16.46
CA LEU A 16 -8.63 1.59 -15.34
C LEU A 16 -7.46 0.61 -15.39
N LEU A 17 -7.73 -0.69 -15.65
CA LEU A 17 -6.70 -1.71 -15.78
C LEU A 17 -5.78 -1.43 -16.97
N ALA A 18 -6.32 -0.97 -18.10
CA ALA A 18 -5.52 -0.54 -19.25
C ALA A 18 -4.64 0.66 -18.90
N LEU A 19 -5.18 1.66 -18.19
CA LEU A 19 -4.43 2.83 -17.72
C LEU A 19 -3.32 2.46 -16.74
N TRP A 20 -3.55 1.48 -15.85
CA TRP A 20 -2.52 0.92 -14.98
C TRP A 20 -1.44 0.18 -15.77
N ALA A 21 -1.82 -0.67 -16.71
CA ALA A 21 -0.88 -1.45 -17.52
C ALA A 21 -0.02 -0.57 -18.44
N THR A 22 -0.54 0.59 -18.85
CA THR A 22 0.16 1.56 -19.72
C THR A 22 0.81 2.70 -18.94
N GLY A 23 0.63 2.74 -17.62
CA GLY A 23 1.25 3.71 -16.72
C GLY A 23 2.78 3.66 -16.80
N GLY A 24 3.40 4.81 -16.98
CA GLY A 24 4.86 4.95 -17.09
C GLY A 24 5.44 4.62 -18.48
N LYS A 25 4.68 4.02 -19.40
CA LYS A 25 5.10 3.77 -20.79
C LYS A 25 4.43 4.67 -21.82
N LEU A 26 3.12 4.89 -21.70
CA LEU A 26 2.32 5.69 -22.66
C LEU A 26 1.95 7.07 -22.11
N HIS A 27 1.83 7.20 -20.79
CA HIS A 27 1.51 8.44 -20.09
C HIS A 27 2.24 8.52 -18.76
N SER A 28 2.57 9.75 -18.32
CA SER A 28 3.19 10.04 -17.03
C SER A 28 2.20 10.15 -15.87
N ILE A 29 0.94 9.76 -16.09
CA ILE A 29 -0.09 9.76 -15.05
C ILE A 29 0.17 8.57 -14.12
N ASP A 30 0.30 8.86 -12.84
CA ASP A 30 0.50 7.83 -11.82
C ASP A 30 -0.79 7.03 -11.57
N THR A 31 -0.62 5.80 -11.07
CA THR A 31 -1.72 4.88 -10.79
C THR A 31 -2.69 5.39 -9.72
N THR A 32 -2.25 6.29 -8.84
CA THR A 32 -3.11 6.88 -7.79
C THR A 32 -4.09 7.86 -8.43
N THR A 33 -3.60 8.75 -9.29
CA THR A 33 -4.41 9.73 -10.02
C THR A 33 -5.46 9.05 -10.90
N THR A 34 -5.09 8.00 -11.66
CA THR A 34 -6.08 7.27 -12.49
C THR A 34 -7.15 6.57 -11.64
N THR A 35 -6.78 6.07 -10.46
CA THR A 35 -7.71 5.44 -9.52
C THR A 35 -8.69 6.45 -8.93
N ILE A 36 -8.22 7.64 -8.52
CA ILE A 36 -9.07 8.71 -8.00
C ILE A 36 -10.09 9.15 -9.07
N VAL A 37 -9.65 9.29 -10.32
CA VAL A 37 -10.54 9.65 -11.44
C VAL A 37 -11.59 8.56 -11.67
N ALA A 38 -11.21 7.28 -11.66
CA ALA A 38 -12.16 6.18 -11.81
C ALA A 38 -13.18 6.13 -10.66
N ILE A 39 -12.74 6.33 -9.41
CA ILE A 39 -13.62 6.44 -8.23
C ILE A 39 -14.59 7.62 -8.39
N ALA A 40 -14.10 8.79 -8.77
CA ALA A 40 -14.94 9.96 -9.02
C ALA A 40 -15.99 9.69 -10.09
N LEU A 41 -15.63 8.93 -11.14
CA LEU A 41 -16.53 8.55 -12.23
C LEU A 41 -17.57 7.50 -11.79
N PHE A 42 -17.21 6.58 -10.88
CA PHE A 42 -18.14 5.63 -10.28
C PHE A 42 -19.23 6.31 -9.43
N PHE A 43 -18.85 7.32 -8.64
CA PHE A 43 -19.76 8.07 -7.77
C PHE A 43 -20.39 9.30 -8.47
N PHE A 44 -20.10 9.54 -9.75
CA PHE A 44 -20.57 10.72 -10.46
C PHE A 44 -22.10 10.71 -10.63
N PRO A 45 -22.84 11.76 -10.25
CA PRO A 45 -24.32 11.73 -10.11
C PRO A 45 -25.11 11.49 -11.41
N LYS A 46 -24.47 11.57 -12.59
CA LYS A 46 -25.11 11.30 -13.89
C LYS A 46 -24.74 9.95 -14.53
N ILE A 47 -23.65 9.32 -14.06
CA ILE A 47 -23.16 8.03 -14.57
C ILE A 47 -23.47 6.94 -13.53
N GLY A 48 -23.29 7.27 -12.24
CA GLY A 48 -24.08 6.83 -11.10
C GLY A 48 -24.27 5.33 -11.00
N ILE A 49 -23.18 4.58 -11.08
CA ILE A 49 -23.24 3.11 -11.05
C ILE A 49 -23.34 2.63 -9.60
N MET A 50 -22.82 3.41 -8.66
CA MET A 50 -22.78 3.06 -7.25
C MET A 50 -23.07 4.26 -6.34
N ASP A 51 -24.01 4.09 -5.41
CA ASP A 51 -24.30 5.08 -4.37
C ASP A 51 -23.26 4.99 -3.24
N TRP A 52 -22.91 6.14 -2.65
CA TRP A 52 -22.05 6.19 -1.47
C TRP A 52 -22.60 5.34 -0.32
N LYS A 53 -23.92 5.35 -0.12
CA LYS A 53 -24.59 4.53 0.91
C LYS A 53 -24.42 3.03 0.68
N PHE A 54 -24.28 2.60 -0.57
CA PHE A 54 -24.00 1.21 -0.92
C PHE A 54 -22.52 0.89 -0.77
N ALA A 55 -21.62 1.81 -1.14
CA ALA A 55 -20.17 1.58 -1.08
C ALA A 55 -19.61 1.60 0.35
N GLN A 56 -20.05 2.53 1.20
CA GLN A 56 -19.53 2.72 2.57
C GLN A 56 -19.43 1.42 3.39
N PRO A 57 -20.47 0.55 3.48
CA PRO A 57 -20.38 -0.69 4.26
C PRO A 57 -19.49 -1.76 3.61
N ASN A 58 -19.20 -1.65 2.31
CA ASN A 58 -18.37 -2.61 1.57
C ASN A 58 -16.89 -2.20 1.50
N ILE A 59 -16.54 -1.00 1.99
CA ILE A 59 -15.16 -0.52 2.06
C ILE A 59 -14.53 -0.99 3.39
N ASP A 60 -13.35 -1.60 3.31
CA ASP A 60 -12.56 -1.95 4.50
C ASP A 60 -11.86 -0.71 5.09
N TRP A 61 -12.61 0.01 5.93
CA TRP A 61 -12.09 1.16 6.68
C TRP A 61 -10.99 0.75 7.67
N GLY A 62 -10.98 -0.49 8.15
CA GLY A 62 -9.96 -0.99 9.06
C GLY A 62 -8.58 -0.99 8.41
N SER A 63 -8.46 -1.56 7.21
CA SER A 63 -7.22 -1.56 6.44
C SER A 63 -6.76 -0.15 6.08
N ILE A 64 -7.67 0.73 5.62
CA ILE A 64 -7.32 2.12 5.25
C ILE A 64 -6.70 2.86 6.45
N VAL A 65 -7.34 2.76 7.62
CA VAL A 65 -6.86 3.41 8.84
C VAL A 65 -5.54 2.77 9.32
N MET A 66 -5.42 1.44 9.26
CA MET A 66 -4.20 0.72 9.64
C MET A 66 -2.99 1.16 8.79
N PHE A 67 -3.13 1.13 7.46
CA PHE A 67 -2.07 1.57 6.55
C PHE A 67 -1.77 3.06 6.73
N GLY A 68 -2.80 3.90 6.86
CA GLY A 68 -2.64 5.33 7.10
C GLY A 68 -1.86 5.63 8.39
N ALA A 69 -2.24 4.99 9.51
CA ALA A 69 -1.54 5.12 10.78
C ALA A 69 -0.11 4.61 10.70
N GLY A 70 0.13 3.45 10.07
CA GLY A 70 1.46 2.88 9.89
C GLY A 70 2.39 3.78 9.08
N ILE A 71 1.92 4.28 7.92
CA ILE A 71 2.68 5.22 7.08
C ILE A 71 2.94 6.53 7.84
N GLY A 72 1.92 7.04 8.54
CA GLY A 72 2.03 8.26 9.35
C GLY A 72 3.08 8.14 10.45
N LEU A 73 3.04 7.07 11.25
CA LEU A 73 4.03 6.78 12.29
C LEU A 73 5.43 6.63 11.69
N GLY A 74 5.57 5.87 10.60
CA GLY A 74 6.85 5.72 9.88
C GLY A 74 7.42 7.07 9.44
N SER A 75 6.58 7.95 8.90
CA SER A 75 6.98 9.30 8.50
C SER A 75 7.46 10.15 9.69
N VAL A 76 6.76 10.08 10.83
CA VAL A 76 7.15 10.80 12.05
C VAL A 76 8.46 10.27 12.61
N LEU A 77 8.66 8.96 12.64
CA LEU A 77 9.91 8.32 13.06
C LEU A 77 11.11 8.78 12.21
N LEU A 78 10.92 8.92 10.90
CA LEU A 78 11.94 9.45 10.00
C LEU A 78 12.18 10.95 10.24
N LYS A 79 11.13 11.76 10.34
CA LYS A 79 11.24 13.21 10.56
C LYS A 79 11.87 13.58 11.89
N THR A 80 11.60 12.82 12.94
CA THR A 80 12.17 13.04 14.29
C THR A 80 13.58 12.48 14.45
N LYS A 81 14.14 11.83 13.41
CA LYS A 81 15.40 11.06 13.46
C LYS A 81 15.39 9.91 14.46
N ALA A 82 14.24 9.56 15.03
CA ALA A 82 14.09 8.43 15.93
C ALA A 82 14.42 7.11 15.21
N ALA A 83 14.10 7.00 13.92
CA ALA A 83 14.51 5.86 13.09
C ALA A 83 16.05 5.73 13.00
N THR A 84 16.74 6.84 12.80
CA THR A 84 18.22 6.88 12.74
C THR A 84 18.83 6.57 14.12
N TRP A 85 18.25 7.11 15.19
CA TRP A 85 18.67 6.82 16.56
C TRP A 85 18.53 5.33 16.88
N LEU A 86 17.39 4.71 16.52
CA LEU A 86 17.17 3.28 16.73
C LEU A 86 18.20 2.43 15.96
N ALA A 87 18.51 2.82 14.72
CA ALA A 87 19.56 2.15 13.94
C ALA A 87 20.93 2.22 14.62
N GLN A 88 21.30 3.38 15.19
CA GLN A 88 22.55 3.54 15.94
C GLN A 88 22.57 2.68 17.21
N VAL A 89 21.46 2.60 17.95
CA VAL A 89 21.34 1.72 19.13
C VAL A 89 21.59 0.26 18.75
N PHE A 90 21.00 -0.21 17.65
CA PHE A 90 21.25 -1.57 17.14
C PHE A 90 22.70 -1.78 16.72
N VAL A 91 23.28 -0.83 15.98
CA VAL A 91 24.68 -0.90 15.53
C VAL A 91 25.64 -1.00 16.72
N ASN A 92 25.42 -0.18 17.75
CA ASN A 92 26.23 -0.18 18.97
C ASN A 92 26.04 -1.46 19.80
N ALA A 93 24.79 -1.92 19.97
CA ALA A 93 24.48 -3.11 20.76
C ALA A 93 25.13 -4.38 20.22
N PHE A 94 25.21 -4.52 18.89
CA PHE A 94 25.84 -5.67 18.23
C PHE A 94 27.30 -5.39 17.81
N SER A 95 27.88 -4.24 18.20
CA SER A 95 29.24 -3.80 17.82
C SER A 95 29.51 -3.89 16.31
N LEU A 96 28.47 -3.64 15.52
CA LEU A 96 28.47 -3.76 14.06
C LEU A 96 29.43 -2.77 13.37
N GLU A 97 29.86 -1.72 14.08
CA GLU A 97 30.84 -0.75 13.60
C GLU A 97 32.20 -1.38 13.26
N SER A 98 32.55 -2.48 13.94
CA SER A 98 33.82 -3.21 13.75
C SER A 98 33.63 -4.58 13.09
N ALA A 99 32.39 -4.96 12.77
CA ALA A 99 32.07 -6.25 12.20
C ALA A 99 32.45 -6.32 10.70
N SER A 100 32.81 -7.51 10.23
CA SER A 100 33.03 -7.72 8.79
C SER A 100 31.73 -7.51 8.02
N VAL A 101 31.83 -7.09 6.76
CA VAL A 101 30.67 -6.85 5.86
C VAL A 101 29.76 -8.08 5.79
N PHE A 102 30.33 -9.29 5.85
CA PHE A 102 29.56 -10.54 5.87
C PHE A 102 28.65 -10.68 7.10
N ILE A 103 29.13 -10.30 8.29
CA ILE A 103 28.35 -10.37 9.53
C ILE A 103 27.22 -9.33 9.51
N LEU A 104 27.49 -8.12 9.01
CA LEU A 104 26.48 -7.08 8.87
C LEU A 104 25.33 -7.53 7.97
N ILE A 105 25.65 -8.08 6.80
CA ILE A 105 24.63 -8.61 5.87
C ILE A 105 23.87 -9.78 6.51
N ALA A 106 24.56 -10.70 7.20
CA ALA A 106 23.92 -11.83 7.85
C ALA A 106 22.92 -11.40 8.93
N ILE A 107 23.25 -10.41 9.76
CA ILE A 107 22.36 -9.88 10.81
C ILE A 107 21.18 -9.14 10.19
N MET A 108 21.40 -8.30 9.18
CA MET A 108 20.32 -7.60 8.48
C MET A 108 19.37 -8.59 7.78
N ALA A 109 19.92 -9.61 7.12
CA ALA A 109 19.12 -10.66 6.48
C ALA A 109 18.31 -11.45 7.51
N ALA A 110 18.92 -11.86 8.64
CA ALA A 110 18.22 -12.54 9.71
C ALA A 110 17.07 -11.70 10.28
N PHE A 111 17.30 -10.40 10.50
CA PHE A 111 16.26 -9.47 10.95
C PHE A 111 15.10 -9.34 9.95
N LEU A 112 15.41 -9.20 8.66
CA LEU A 112 14.40 -9.16 7.59
C LEU A 112 13.60 -10.45 7.51
N ILE A 113 14.24 -11.62 7.67
CA ILE A 113 13.58 -12.92 7.68
C ILE A 113 12.63 -13.02 8.88
N VAL A 114 13.07 -12.64 10.09
CA VAL A 114 12.24 -12.68 11.30
C VAL A 114 11.02 -11.78 11.17
N ILE A 115 11.21 -10.54 10.68
CA ILE A 115 10.10 -9.62 10.40
C ILE A 115 9.14 -10.23 9.38
N HIS A 116 9.66 -10.76 8.28
CA HIS A 116 8.81 -11.35 7.24
C HIS A 116 7.99 -12.53 7.78
N LEU A 117 8.57 -13.39 8.61
CA LEU A 117 7.85 -14.49 9.27
C LEU A 117 6.73 -13.95 10.20
N GLY A 118 6.99 -12.86 10.93
CA GLY A 118 6.01 -12.22 11.80
C GLY A 118 4.85 -11.56 11.04
N PHE A 119 5.12 -10.87 9.93
CA PHE A 119 4.10 -10.16 9.15
C PHE A 119 3.41 -11.02 8.08
N ALA A 120 4.08 -12.01 7.50
CA ALA A 120 3.48 -12.93 6.51
C ALA A 120 2.33 -13.76 7.10
N SER A 121 2.37 -14.01 8.41
CA SER A 121 1.30 -14.69 9.14
C SER A 121 -0.01 -13.90 9.15
N ALA A 122 0.03 -12.56 9.28
CA ALA A 122 -1.17 -11.74 9.36
C ALA A 122 -1.93 -11.64 8.03
N THR A 123 -1.21 -11.71 6.89
CA THR A 123 -1.83 -11.76 5.55
C THR A 123 -2.30 -13.16 5.14
N ALA A 124 -1.75 -14.23 5.74
CA ALA A 124 -2.18 -15.60 5.47
C ALA A 124 -3.36 -16.07 6.35
N LEU A 125 -3.55 -15.48 7.55
CA LEU A 125 -4.61 -15.85 8.48
C LEU A 125 -5.94 -15.09 8.25
N SER A 126 -5.93 -14.02 7.45
CA SER A 126 -7.12 -13.21 7.14
C SER A 126 -7.77 -13.53 5.78
N SER A 127 -7.46 -14.69 5.19
CA SER A 127 -8.12 -15.20 3.97
C SER A 127 -9.10 -16.31 4.30
#